data_AF-A0A370EBX5-F1
#
_entry.id   AF-A0A370EBX5-F1
#
_cell.length_a   1.000
_cell.length_b   1.000
_cell.length_c   1.000
_cell.angle_alpha   90.00
_cell.angle_beta   90.00
_cell.angle_gamma   90.00
#
_symmetry.space_group_name_H-M   'P 1'
#
loop_
_entity.id
_entity.type
_entity.pdbx_description
1 polymer ?
#
loop_
_entity_poly.entity_id
_entity_poly.type
_entity_poly.pdbx_seq_one_letter_code
_entity_poly.pdbx_strand_id
1 'polypeptide(L)'
;MIKKLTTSVRNVLTAAALLLAVTTTVMAQETDVIAEAAKTSANQMKSQLTLNDNQYTQVVEVNKYYLKRVKDCKASADSTQAKAKKMQAINEERDTKLKSVLTVTQYKKYAAVRAENVKKLKEAANI
;
A
#
# COMPACT_ATOMS: atom_id res chain seq x y z
N MET A 1 23.46 69.61 18.98
CA MET A 1 22.75 69.34 17.72
C MET A 1 23.05 67.91 17.28
N ILE A 2 22.15 66.96 17.51
CA ILE A 2 22.03 65.74 16.67
C ILE A 2 20.52 65.43 16.64
N LYS A 3 19.90 65.63 15.47
CA LYS A 3 18.47 65.37 15.24
C LYS A 3 18.22 63.86 15.12
N LYS A 4 17.07 63.45 15.67
CA LYS A 4 16.44 62.12 15.64
C LYS A 4 16.04 61.68 14.21
N LEU A 5 15.97 60.37 13.96
CA LEU A 5 15.00 59.72 13.05
C LEU A 5 15.01 58.20 13.33
N THR A 6 14.22 57.72 14.31
CA THR A 6 12.87 57.12 14.18
C THR A 6 12.84 55.64 13.76
N THR A 7 12.37 54.82 14.69
CA THR A 7 11.27 53.84 14.54
C THR A 7 11.45 52.80 13.42
N SER A 8 11.67 51.53 13.72
CA SER A 8 10.55 50.65 14.09
C SER A 8 10.98 49.44 14.91
N VAL A 9 10.82 49.57 16.23
CA VAL A 9 10.59 48.46 17.15
C VAL A 9 9.14 48.00 16.95
N ARG A 10 8.91 47.10 16.00
CA ARG A 10 7.67 46.32 15.86
C ARG A 10 7.92 45.30 14.74
N ASN A 11 7.65 44.02 15.00
CA ASN A 11 7.69 42.89 14.04
C ASN A 11 8.89 41.92 14.13
N VAL A 12 9.44 41.64 15.32
CA VAL A 12 10.40 40.52 15.49
C VAL A 12 9.95 39.48 16.53
N LEU A 13 8.65 39.43 16.87
CA LEU A 13 8.13 38.55 17.93
C LEU A 13 6.94 37.67 17.51
N THR A 14 6.83 37.32 16.23
CA THR A 14 5.78 36.40 15.74
C THR A 14 6.28 35.55 14.56
N ALA A 15 7.38 34.81 14.73
CA ALA A 15 7.84 33.86 13.69
C ALA A 15 8.59 32.63 14.24
N ALA A 16 8.45 32.31 15.52
CA ALA A 16 9.19 31.19 16.14
C ALA A 16 8.31 30.09 16.75
N ALA A 17 6.98 30.14 16.58
CA ALA A 17 6.05 29.19 17.21
C ALA A 17 5.37 28.20 16.25
N LEU A 18 5.64 28.24 14.93
CA LEU A 18 4.95 27.41 13.93
C LEU A 18 5.84 26.35 13.25
N LEU A 19 7.00 26.01 13.82
CA LEU A 19 7.96 25.08 13.21
C LEU A 19 8.26 23.81 14.01
N LEU A 20 7.48 23.48 15.05
CA LEU A 20 7.79 22.37 15.97
C LEU A 20 6.72 21.27 16.09
N ALA A 21 5.76 21.16 15.16
CA ALA A 21 4.68 20.17 15.24
C ALA A 21 4.67 19.12 14.09
N VAL A 22 5.81 18.75 13.50
CA VAL A 22 5.87 17.83 12.33
C VAL A 22 6.72 16.58 12.58
N THR A 23 6.55 15.85 13.70
CA THR A 23 7.38 14.63 13.89
C THR A 23 6.69 13.37 14.42
N THR A 24 5.38 13.30 14.65
CA THR A 24 4.78 12.09 15.27
C THR A 24 3.67 11.37 14.51
N THR A 25 3.40 11.68 13.22
CA THR A 25 2.29 11.02 12.48
C THR A 25 2.68 9.87 11.55
N VAL A 26 3.94 9.41 11.56
CA VAL A 26 4.45 8.36 10.64
C VAL A 26 3.62 7.06 10.67
N MET A 27 3.12 6.65 11.83
CA MET A 27 2.36 5.39 11.98
C MET A 27 0.92 5.46 11.41
N ALA A 28 0.30 6.64 11.40
CA ALA A 28 -1.06 6.83 10.89
C ALA A 28 -1.07 6.86 9.35
N GLN A 29 -0.13 7.60 8.75
CA GLN A 29 0.01 7.67 7.28
C GLN A 29 0.24 6.29 6.65
N GLU A 30 0.98 5.42 7.33
CA GLU A 30 1.31 4.10 6.78
C GLU A 30 0.12 3.15 6.72
N THR A 31 -0.80 3.25 7.70
CA THR A 31 -2.04 2.48 7.69
C THR A 31 -2.96 2.94 6.56
N ASP A 32 -3.01 4.24 6.30
CA ASP A 32 -3.80 4.83 5.23
C ASP A 32 -3.27 4.43 3.84
N VAL A 33 -1.95 4.40 3.65
CA VAL A 33 -1.33 3.97 2.37
C VAL A 33 -1.66 2.51 2.05
N ILE A 34 -1.60 1.60 3.03
CA ILE A 34 -1.95 0.19 2.81
C ILE A 34 -3.44 0.04 2.49
N ALA A 35 -4.31 0.80 3.19
CA ALA A 35 -5.75 0.77 2.93
C ALA A 35 -6.09 1.25 1.51
N GLU A 36 -5.49 2.35 1.06
CA GLU A 36 -5.71 2.88 -0.29
C GLU A 36 -5.13 1.97 -1.39
N ALA A 37 -3.96 1.37 -1.16
CA ALA A 37 -3.40 0.37 -2.07
C ALA A 37 -4.27 -0.90 -2.16
N ALA A 38 -4.87 -1.31 -1.04
CA ALA A 38 -5.79 -2.45 -1.01
C ALA A 38 -7.08 -2.15 -1.80
N LYS A 39 -7.66 -0.96 -1.62
CA LYS A 39 -8.82 -0.49 -2.41
C LYS A 39 -8.49 -0.39 -3.89
N THR A 40 -7.34 0.17 -4.25
CA THR A 40 -6.91 0.29 -5.65
C THR A 40 -6.81 -1.09 -6.32
N SER A 41 -6.20 -2.05 -5.64
CA SER A 41 -6.12 -3.43 -6.12
C SER A 41 -7.51 -4.06 -6.23
N ALA A 42 -8.39 -3.82 -5.25
CA ALA A 42 -9.77 -4.32 -5.26
C ALA A 42 -10.61 -3.69 -6.38
N ASN A 43 -10.40 -2.42 -6.72
CA ASN A 43 -11.09 -1.73 -7.81
C ASN A 43 -10.74 -2.35 -9.17
N GLN A 44 -9.46 -2.67 -9.38
CA GLN A 44 -9.01 -3.40 -10.57
C GLN A 44 -9.68 -4.78 -10.63
N MET A 45 -9.72 -5.50 -9.50
CA MET A 45 -10.39 -6.80 -9.42
C MET A 45 -11.91 -6.69 -9.62
N LYS A 46 -12.56 -5.63 -9.13
CA LYS A 46 -14.00 -5.38 -9.32
C LYS A 46 -14.34 -5.27 -10.79
N SER A 47 -13.58 -4.47 -11.53
CA SER A 47 -13.76 -4.33 -12.98
C SER A 47 -13.45 -5.63 -13.73
N GLN A 48 -12.32 -6.28 -13.44
CA GLN A 48 -11.89 -7.47 -14.15
C GLN A 48 -12.78 -8.69 -13.87
N LEU A 49 -13.28 -8.85 -12.65
CA LEU A 49 -14.01 -10.05 -12.21
C LEU A 49 -15.51 -9.79 -12.02
N THR A 50 -15.97 -8.56 -12.26
CA THR A 50 -17.36 -8.14 -12.05
C THR A 50 -17.81 -8.48 -10.64
N LEU A 51 -17.03 -8.07 -9.64
CA LEU A 51 -17.33 -8.34 -8.23
C LEU A 51 -18.58 -7.60 -7.79
N ASN A 52 -19.46 -8.27 -7.04
CA ASN A 52 -20.52 -7.58 -6.31
C ASN A 52 -19.95 -6.84 -5.08
N ASP A 53 -20.78 -6.03 -4.41
CA ASP A 53 -20.29 -5.16 -3.32
C ASP A 53 -19.82 -5.93 -2.08
N ASN A 54 -20.43 -7.08 -1.79
CA ASN A 54 -19.99 -7.94 -0.69
C ASN A 54 -18.61 -8.55 -0.99
N GLN A 55 -18.45 -9.12 -2.19
CA GLN A 55 -17.17 -9.66 -2.65
C GLN A 55 -16.09 -8.58 -2.70
N TYR A 56 -16.42 -7.38 -3.18
CA TYR A 56 -15.50 -6.25 -3.21
C TYR A 56 -15.00 -5.91 -1.79
N THR A 57 -15.90 -5.78 -0.82
CA THR A 57 -15.54 -5.49 0.58
C THR A 57 -14.60 -6.55 1.14
N GLN A 58 -14.90 -7.83 0.92
CA GLN A 58 -14.03 -8.93 1.35
C GLN A 58 -12.68 -8.94 0.62
N VAL A 59 -12.65 -8.62 -0.67
CA VAL A 59 -11.41 -8.52 -1.45
C VAL A 59 -10.53 -7.37 -0.97
N VAL A 60 -11.11 -6.23 -0.55
CA VAL A 60 -10.35 -5.13 0.07
C VAL A 60 -9.62 -5.63 1.32
N GLU A 61 -10.32 -6.35 2.21
CA GLU A 61 -9.71 -6.88 3.44
C GLU A 61 -8.63 -7.94 3.15
N VAL A 62 -8.88 -8.84 2.19
CA VAL A 62 -7.87 -9.82 1.75
C VAL A 62 -6.62 -9.11 1.20
N ASN A 63 -6.80 -8.05 0.40
CA ASN A 63 -5.69 -7.28 -0.16
C ASN A 63 -4.93 -6.49 0.93
N LYS A 64 -5.65 -5.90 1.90
CA LYS A 64 -5.04 -5.20 3.04
C LYS A 64 -4.17 -6.14 3.86
N TYR A 65 -4.70 -7.32 4.17
CA TYR A 65 -3.96 -8.36 4.87
C TYR A 65 -2.71 -8.80 4.08
N TYR A 66 -2.85 -9.08 2.78
CA TYR A 66 -1.74 -9.44 1.91
C TYR A 66 -0.64 -8.36 1.89
N LEU A 67 -1.01 -7.10 1.69
CA LEU A 67 -0.06 -5.99 1.62
C LEU A 67 0.70 -5.78 2.93
N LYS A 68 0.04 -5.93 4.08
CA LYS A 68 0.72 -5.90 5.38
C LYS A 68 1.77 -7.00 5.49
N ARG A 69 1.44 -8.24 5.12
CA ARG A 69 2.42 -9.35 5.13
C ARG A 69 3.57 -9.14 4.14
N VAL A 70 3.28 -8.60 2.95
CA VAL A 70 4.30 -8.25 1.97
C VAL A 70 5.27 -7.21 2.54
N LYS A 71 4.74 -6.18 3.21
CA LYS A 71 5.55 -5.16 3.88
C LYS A 71 6.44 -5.79 4.94
N ASP A 72 5.87 -6.59 5.84
CA ASP A 72 6.62 -7.24 6.92
C ASP A 72 7.71 -8.17 6.37
N CYS A 73 7.42 -8.92 5.30
CA CYS A 73 8.40 -9.75 4.60
C CYS A 73 9.52 -8.93 3.95
N LYS A 74 9.24 -7.73 3.45
CA LYS A 74 10.26 -6.85 2.86
C LYS A 74 11.14 -6.23 3.94
N ALA A 75 10.54 -5.81 5.05
CA ALA A 75 11.21 -5.19 6.19
C ALA A 75 12.04 -6.17 7.05
N SER A 76 11.84 -7.48 6.90
CA SER A 76 12.59 -8.47 7.68
C SER A 76 14.09 -8.48 7.36
N ALA A 77 14.89 -8.95 8.31
CA ALA A 77 16.34 -9.16 8.14
C ALA A 77 16.68 -10.50 7.45
N ASP A 78 15.70 -11.18 6.85
CA ASP A 78 15.91 -12.48 6.21
C ASP A 78 16.79 -12.36 4.95
N SER A 79 17.47 -13.46 4.59
CA SER A 79 18.15 -13.59 3.30
C SER A 79 17.16 -13.49 2.13
N THR A 80 17.64 -13.10 0.95
CA THR A 80 16.82 -13.00 -0.26
C THR A 80 16.06 -14.29 -0.57
N GLN A 81 16.69 -15.46 -0.40
CA GLN A 81 16.05 -16.75 -0.62
C GLN A 81 14.93 -17.01 0.40
N ALA A 82 15.15 -16.68 1.68
CA ALA A 82 14.14 -16.82 2.71
C ALA A 82 12.95 -15.85 2.48
N LYS A 83 13.22 -14.61 2.06
CA LYS A 83 12.16 -13.67 1.63
C LYS A 83 11.37 -14.19 0.43
N ALA A 84 12.04 -14.80 -0.56
CA ALA A 84 11.36 -15.39 -1.71
C ALA A 84 10.41 -16.53 -1.29
N LYS A 85 10.86 -17.44 -0.41
CA LYS A 85 9.99 -18.49 0.15
C LYS A 85 8.81 -17.93 0.95
N LYS A 86 9.06 -16.92 1.80
CA LYS A 86 7.98 -16.23 2.56
C LYS A 86 6.99 -15.56 1.62
N MET A 87 7.47 -14.90 0.56
CA MET A 87 6.62 -14.28 -0.46
C MET A 87 5.75 -15.31 -1.18
N GLN A 88 6.29 -16.48 -1.51
CA GLN A 88 5.51 -17.57 -2.09
C GLN A 88 4.36 -17.99 -1.15
N ALA A 89 4.66 -18.24 0.12
CA ALA A 89 3.64 -18.60 1.11
C ALA A 89 2.57 -17.51 1.28
N ILE A 90 2.97 -16.23 1.30
CA ILE A 90 2.03 -15.10 1.36
C ILE A 90 1.11 -15.06 0.13
N ASN A 91 1.63 -15.39 -1.05
CA ASN A 91 0.83 -15.47 -2.27
C ASN A 91 -0.17 -16.64 -2.24
N GLU A 92 0.26 -17.82 -1.76
CA GLU A 92 -0.61 -19.00 -1.61
C GLU A 92 -1.73 -18.74 -0.57
N GLU A 93 -1.40 -18.05 0.51
CA GLU A 93 -2.38 -17.63 1.51
C GLU A 93 -3.41 -16.66 0.91
N ARG A 94 -2.96 -15.67 0.12
CA ARG A 94 -3.86 -14.76 -0.60
C ARG A 94 -4.78 -15.52 -1.54
N ASP A 95 -4.26 -16.47 -2.32
CA ASP A 95 -5.07 -17.27 -3.24
C ASP A 95 -6.14 -18.06 -2.52
N THR A 96 -5.80 -18.66 -1.38
CA THR A 96 -6.75 -19.42 -0.56
C THR A 96 -7.88 -18.52 -0.07
N LYS A 97 -7.54 -17.33 0.47
CA LYS A 97 -8.54 -16.36 0.92
C LYS A 97 -9.41 -15.87 -0.24
N LEU A 98 -8.82 -15.52 -1.39
CA LEU A 98 -9.59 -15.09 -2.57
C LEU A 98 -10.51 -16.20 -3.08
N LYS A 99 -10.09 -17.46 -3.07
CA LYS A 99 -10.92 -18.60 -3.51
C LYS A 99 -12.17 -18.79 -2.64
N SER A 100 -12.13 -18.40 -1.36
CA SER A 100 -13.31 -18.43 -0.48
C SER A 100 -14.30 -17.29 -0.71
N VAL A 101 -13.87 -16.20 -1.36
CA VAL A 101 -14.68 -14.99 -1.62
C VAL A 101 -15.24 -14.98 -3.05
N LEU A 102 -14.43 -15.45 -3.99
CA LEU A 102 -14.75 -15.45 -5.41
C LEU A 102 -15.55 -16.68 -5.80
N THR A 103 -16.44 -16.54 -6.78
CA THR A 103 -17.02 -17.70 -7.46
C THR A 103 -15.95 -18.47 -8.23
N VAL A 104 -16.23 -19.73 -8.57
CA VAL A 104 -15.31 -20.56 -9.36
C VAL A 104 -14.90 -19.87 -10.68
N THR A 105 -15.85 -19.24 -11.37
CA THR A 105 -15.60 -18.54 -12.64
C THR A 105 -14.71 -17.31 -12.43
N GLN A 106 -14.99 -16.50 -11.40
CA GLN A 106 -14.17 -15.33 -11.08
C GLN A 106 -12.75 -15.73 -10.68
N TYR A 107 -12.60 -16.79 -9.88
CA TYR A 107 -11.28 -17.29 -9.48
C TYR A 107 -10.48 -17.82 -10.68
N LYS A 108 -11.11 -18.53 -11.61
CA LYS A 108 -10.45 -18.98 -12.86
C LYS A 108 -9.92 -17.79 -13.66
N LYS A 109 -10.73 -16.72 -13.81
CA LYS A 109 -10.30 -15.50 -14.51
C LYS A 109 -9.14 -14.81 -13.79
N TYR A 110 -9.22 -14.70 -12.47
CA TYR A 110 -8.13 -14.18 -11.64
C TYR A 110 -6.82 -14.97 -11.82
N ALA A 111 -6.89 -16.30 -11.76
CA ALA A 111 -5.74 -17.17 -11.92
C ALA A 111 -5.11 -17.04 -13.31
N ALA A 112 -5.92 -16.92 -14.36
CA ALA A 112 -5.44 -16.70 -15.73
C ALA A 112 -4.69 -15.36 -15.87
N VAL A 113 -5.26 -14.26 -15.37
CA VAL A 113 -4.60 -12.93 -15.38
C VAL A 113 -3.28 -12.99 -14.61
N ARG A 114 -3.25 -13.67 -13.46
CA ARG A 114 -2.03 -13.83 -12.68
C ARG A 114 -0.96 -14.62 -13.44
N ALA A 115 -1.34 -15.73 -14.09
CA ALA A 115 -0.42 -16.54 -14.89
C ALA A 115 0.16 -15.73 -16.06
N GLU A 116 -0.69 -14.95 -16.74
CA GLU A 116 -0.25 -14.05 -17.82
C GLU A 116 0.74 -12.99 -17.31
N ASN A 117 0.48 -12.37 -16.16
CA ASN A 117 1.40 -11.40 -15.58
C ASN A 117 2.75 -12.03 -15.20
N VAL A 118 2.74 -13.26 -14.66
CA VAL A 118 3.99 -14.00 -14.39
C VAL A 118 4.74 -14.28 -15.69
N LYS A 119 4.04 -14.69 -16.76
CA LYS A 119 4.65 -14.92 -18.07
C LYS A 119 5.32 -13.64 -18.60
N LYS A 120 4.61 -12.50 -18.58
CA LYS A 120 5.15 -11.20 -19.00
C LYS A 120 6.38 -10.77 -18.19
N LEU A 121 6.37 -11.02 -16.87
CA LEU A 121 7.52 -10.71 -16.02
C LEU A 121 8.74 -11.59 -16.33
N LYS A 122 8.53 -12.88 -16.63
CA LYS A 122 9.61 -13.79 -17.05
C LYS A 122 10.19 -13.37 -18.40
N GLU A 123 9.33 -13.11 -19.38
CA GLU A 123 9.71 -12.60 -20.70
C GLU A 123 10.50 -11.29 -20.59
N ALA A 124 10.04 -10.33 -19.76
CA ALA A 124 10.73 -9.06 -19.55
C ALA A 124 12.08 -9.22 -18.82
N ALA A 125 12.26 -10.29 -18.05
CA ALA A 125 13.50 -10.61 -17.36
C ALA A 125 14.44 -11.50 -18.20
N ASN A 126 14.09 -11.81 -19.46
CA ASN A 126 14.82 -12.74 -20.34
C ASN A 126 15.08 -14.11 -19.70
N ILE A 127 14.10 -14.63 -18.95
CA ILE A 127 14.14 -15.94 -18.29
C ILE A 127 12.90 -16.78 -18.61
#